data_AF-A0A7Y6F6R5-F1
#
_entry.id   AF-A0A7Y6F6R5-F1
#
_cell.length_a   1.000
_cell.length_b   1.000
_cell.length_c   1.000
_cell.angle_alpha   90.00
_cell.angle_beta   90.00
_cell.angle_gamma   90.00
#
_symmetry.space_group_name_H-M   'P 1'
#
loop_
_entity.id
_entity.type
_entity.pdbx_description
1 polymer ?
#
loop_
_entity_poly.entity_id
_entity_poly.type
_entity_poly.pdbx_seq_one_letter_code
_entity_poly.pdbx_strand_id
1 'polypeptide(L)' 'MDRQALHTALVEARIPGGYYRIEGVHEPVPTPPDFLFLRRAAGGGWETGAYERGQDEILAHHPDEPTACAHLLRLLV' A
#
# COMPACT_ATOMS: atom_id res chain seq x y z
N MET A 1 -0.77 3.64 -13.59
CA MET A 1 -0.26 2.48 -12.84
C MET A 1 -1.43 1.92 -12.06
N ASP A 2 -1.65 0.61 -12.11
CA ASP A 2 -2.59 -0.09 -11.24
C ASP A 2 -1.81 -0.80 -10.11
N ARG A 3 -2.53 -1.50 -9.23
CA ARG A 3 -1.94 -2.23 -8.11
C ARG A 3 -0.96 -3.33 -8.52
N GLN A 4 -1.19 -4.01 -9.64
CA GLN A 4 -0.29 -5.04 -10.16
C GLN A 4 1.02 -4.42 -10.62
N ALA A 5 0.96 -3.33 -11.39
CA ALA A 5 2.14 -2.59 -11.82
C ALA A 5 2.90 -1.99 -10.62
N LEU A 6 2.20 -1.53 -9.57
CA LEU A 6 2.84 -1.10 -8.33
C LEU A 6 3.60 -2.26 -7.66
N HIS A 7 2.98 -3.43 -7.53
CA HIS A 7 3.65 -4.58 -6.93
C HIS A 7 4.92 -4.97 -7.71
N THR A 8 4.84 -5.02 -9.03
CA THR A 8 6.01 -5.26 -9.89
C THR A 8 7.11 -4.23 -9.65
N ALA A 9 6.77 -2.94 -9.60
CA ALA A 9 7.74 -1.87 -9.37
C ALA A 9 8.43 -2.00 -8.00
N LEU A 10 7.71 -2.36 -6.94
CA LEU A 10 8.29 -2.56 -5.61
C LEU A 10 9.22 -3.79 -5.55
N VAL A 11 8.86 -4.86 -6.26
CA VAL A 11 9.72 -6.06 -6.39
C VAL A 11 11.00 -5.73 -7.16
N GLU A 12 10.90 -5.01 -8.27
CA GLU A 12 12.04 -4.55 -9.07
C GLU A 12 12.94 -3.60 -8.28
N ALA A 13 12.36 -2.73 -7.45
CA ALA A 13 13.06 -1.86 -6.52
C ALA A 13 13.63 -2.59 -5.29
N ARG A 14 13.44 -3.91 -5.18
CA ARG A 14 13.94 -4.77 -4.08
C ARG A 14 13.40 -4.37 -2.70
N ILE A 15 12.22 -3.77 -2.64
CA ILE A 15 11.55 -3.48 -1.37
C ILE A 15 11.11 -4.81 -0.73
N PRO A 16 11.47 -5.10 0.53
CA PRO A 16 11.06 -6.34 1.14
C PRO A 16 9.53 -6.39 1.31
N GLY A 17 8.90 -7.49 0.93
CA GLY A 17 7.44 -7.62 0.91
C GLY A 17 6.76 -7.46 2.27
N GLY A 18 7.50 -7.50 3.38
CA GLY A 18 6.97 -7.20 4.72
C GLY A 18 6.71 -5.72 4.98
N TYR A 19 7.22 -4.80 4.14
CA TYR A 19 7.05 -3.36 4.34
C TYR A 19 5.75 -2.81 3.75
N TYR A 20 5.04 -3.60 2.94
CA TYR A 20 3.83 -3.12 2.28
C TYR A 20 2.73 -4.18 2.15
N ARG A 21 1.49 -3.71 2.10
CA ARG A 21 0.30 -4.46 1.71
C ARG A 21 -0.41 -3.72 0.57
N ILE A 22 -0.82 -4.47 -0.45
CA ILE A 22 -1.62 -3.96 -1.56
C ILE A 22 -2.88 -4.80 -1.62
N GLU A 23 -4.02 -4.22 -1.26
CA GLU A 23 -5.30 -4.94 -1.19
C GLU A 23 -5.56 -5.74 -2.46
N GLY A 24 -5.77 -7.05 -2.31
CA GLY A 24 -6.07 -7.97 -3.40
C GLY A 24 -4.90 -8.31 -4.33
N VAL A 25 -3.67 -7.87 -4.01
CA VAL A 25 -2.47 -8.15 -4.83
C VAL A 25 -1.34 -8.74 -4.00
N HIS A 26 -1.03 -8.15 -2.84
CA HIS A 26 0.05 -8.62 -1.97
C HIS A 26 -0.31 -8.39 -0.50
N GLU A 27 -0.36 -9.49 0.26
CA GLU A 27 -0.60 -9.47 1.69
C GLU A 27 0.53 -10.22 2.40
N PRO A 28 1.37 -9.54 3.22
CA PRO A 28 2.49 -10.20 3.87
C PRO A 28 2.00 -11.22 4.91
N VAL A 29 2.62 -12.41 4.90
CA VAL A 29 2.34 -13.51 5.82
C VAL A 29 3.66 -14.00 6.45
N PRO A 30 3.78 -14.07 7.78
CA PRO A 30 2.80 -13.58 8.77
C PRO A 30 2.62 -12.06 8.69
N THR A 31 1.49 -11.54 9.19
CA THR A 31 1.25 -10.10 9.25
C THR A 31 2.36 -9.42 10.07
N PRO A 32 3.16 -8.52 9.47
CA PRO A 32 4.19 -7.77 10.18
C PRO A 32 3.56 -6.82 11.21
N PRO A 33 4.29 -6.44 12.26
CA PRO A 33 3.81 -5.45 13.22
C PRO A 33 3.61 -4.08 12.57
N ASP A 34 4.45 -3.74 11.59
CA ASP A 34 4.48 -2.43 10.93
C ASP A 34 4.60 -2.61 9.39
N PHE A 35 3.72 -1.97 8.62
CA PHE A 35 3.78 -1.92 7.15
C PHE A 35 2.95 -0.77 6.58
N LEU A 36 3.31 -0.27 5.39
CA LEU A 36 2.47 0.66 4.64
C LEU A 36 1.40 -0.10 3.84
N PHE A 37 0.25 0.49 3.60
CA PHE A 37 -0.80 -0.16 2.83
C PHE A 37 -1.41 0.74 1.77
N LEU A 38 -2.01 0.09 0.78
CA LEU A 38 -2.96 0.67 -0.15
C LEU A 38 -4.23 -0.17 -0.17
N ARG A 39 -5.39 0.49 0.00
CA ARG A 39 -6.71 -0.16 0.00
C ARG A 39 -7.82 0.79 -0.49
N ARG A 40 -9.00 0.24 -0.77
CA ARG A 40 -10.23 0.98 -1.03
C ARG A 40 -10.70 1.67 0.26
N ALA A 41 -11.00 2.96 0.15
CA ALA A 41 -11.59 3.69 1.27
C ALA A 41 -13.08 3.35 1.42
N ALA A 42 -13.59 3.35 2.65
CA ALA A 42 -14.98 2.97 2.96
C ALA A 42 -16.02 3.88 2.28
N GLY A 43 -15.69 5.14 2.02
CA GLY A 43 -16.55 6.11 1.33
C GLY A 43 -16.40 6.11 -0.20
N GLY A 44 -15.64 5.17 -0.77
CA GLY A 44 -15.22 5.17 -2.17
C GLY A 44 -13.86 5.84 -2.36
N GLY A 45 -13.26 5.64 -3.54
CA GLY A 45 -11.88 6.04 -3.81
C GLY A 45 -10.86 5.07 -3.22
N TRP A 46 -9.70 5.61 -2.87
CA TRP A 46 -8.54 4.86 -2.40
C TRP A 46 -7.86 5.56 -1.23
N GLU A 47 -7.14 4.81 -0.42
CA GLU A 47 -6.33 5.37 0.65
C GLU A 47 -5.01 4.62 0.77
N THR A 48 -4.02 5.36 1.23
CA THR A 48 -2.74 4.83 1.66
C THR A 48 -2.56 5.14 3.13
N GLY A 49 -2.02 4.20 3.89
CA GLY A 49 -1.81 4.37 5.31
C GLY A 49 -0.65 3.56 5.84
N ALA A 50 -0.44 3.66 7.14
CA ALA A 50 0.46 2.80 7.90
C ALA A 50 -0.37 1.90 8.81
N TYR A 51 -0.03 0.63 8.87
CA TYR A 51 -0.42 -0.24 9.96
C TYR A 51 0.74 -0.28 10.95
N GLU A 52 0.50 0.09 12.19
CA GLU A 52 1.50 0.05 13.25
C GLU A 52 0.90 -0.61 14.50
N ARG A 53 1.49 -1.72 14.92
CA ARG A 53 1.16 -2.41 16.18
C ARG A 53 -0.32 -2.69 16.40
N GLY A 54 -1.07 -3.00 15.34
CA GLY A 54 -2.52 -3.26 15.44
C GLY A 54 -3.43 -2.12 15.01
N GLN A 55 -2.89 -0.96 14.64
CA GLN A 55 -3.66 0.24 14.35
C GLN A 55 -3.43 0.72 12.92
N ASP A 56 -4.51 1.06 12.23
CA ASP A 56 -4.44 1.72 10.93
C ASP A 56 -4.39 3.25 11.12
N GLU A 57 -3.37 3.90 10.57
CA GLU A 57 -3.30 5.35 10.39
C GLU A 57 -3.44 5.70 8.90
N ILE A 58 -4.44 6.51 8.56
CA ILE A 58 -4.61 6.99 7.17
C ILE A 58 -3.67 8.16 6.92
N LEU A 59 -2.76 7.99 5.98
CA LEU A 59 -1.82 9.04 5.56
C LEU A 59 -2.44 9.95 4.50
N ALA A 60 -3.20 9.37 3.56
CA ALA A 60 -3.85 10.14 2.50
C ALA A 60 -5.04 9.39 1.87
N HIS A 61 -6.06 10.15 1.48
CA HIS A 61 -7.13 9.71 0.60
C HIS A 61 -6.88 10.18 -0.82
N HIS A 62 -7.19 9.32 -1.79
CA HIS A 62 -6.96 9.53 -3.21
C HIS A 62 -8.23 9.26 -4.00
N PRO A 63 -8.54 10.06 -5.03
CA PRO A 63 -9.75 9.88 -5.83
C PRO A 63 -9.72 8.62 -6.70
N ASP A 64 -8.53 8.15 -7.07
CA ASP A 64 -8.34 7.04 -8.02
C ASP A 64 -7.13 6.15 -7.68
N GLU A 65 -7.14 4.94 -8.27
CA GLU A 65 -6.13 3.90 -8.03
C GLU A 65 -4.73 4.35 -8.47
N PRO A 66 -4.54 4.95 -9.67
CA PRO A 66 -3.23 5.39 -10.09
C PRO A 66 -2.59 6.42 -9.16
N THR A 67 -3.36 7.37 -8.65
CA THR A 67 -2.86 8.39 -7.72
C THR A 67 -2.43 7.76 -6.39
N ALA A 68 -3.23 6.85 -5.85
CA ALA A 68 -2.89 6.11 -4.63
C ALA A 68 -1.64 5.24 -4.83
N CYS A 69 -1.54 4.52 -5.95
CA CYS A 69 -0.38 3.68 -6.25
C CYS A 69 0.90 4.51 -6.38
N ALA A 70 0.83 5.65 -7.08
CA ALA A 70 1.96 6.57 -7.19
C ALA A 70 2.34 7.17 -5.83
N HIS A 71 1.39 7.40 -4.93
CA HIS A 71 1.67 7.85 -3.58
C HIS A 71 2.39 6.77 -2.76
N LEU A 72 1.88 5.55 -2.72
CA LEU A 72 2.52 4.46 -1.98
C LEU A 72 3.94 4.16 -2.49
N LEU A 73 4.16 4.20 -3.81
CA LEU A 73 5.50 4.03 -4.37
C LEU A 73 6.50 5.07 -3.84
N ARG A 74 6.10 6.35 -3.77
CA ARG A 74 6.95 7.45 -3.24
C ARG A 74 7.25 7.33 -1.75
N LEU A 75 6.42 6.60 -0.99
CA LEU A 75 6.69 6.37 0.44
C LEU A 75 7.71 5.25 0.66
N LEU A 76 7.88 4.35 -0.30
CA LEU A 76 8.71 3.15 -0.19
C LEU A 76 10.04 3.24 -0.96
N VAL A 77 10.17 4.19 -1.90
CA VAL A 77 11.34 4.39 -2.78
C VAL A 77 11.80 5.84 -2.65
#